data_AF-A0A200I2H6-F1
#
_entry.id   AF-A0A200I2H6-F1
#
_cell.length_a   1.000
_cell.length_b   1.000
_cell.length_c   1.000
_cell.angle_alpha   90.00
_cell.angle_beta   90.00
_cell.angle_gamma   90.00
#
_symmetry.space_group_name_H-M   'P 1'
#
loop_
_entity.id
_entity.type
_entity.pdbx_description
1 polymer ?
#
loop_
_entity_poly.entity_id
_entity_poly.type
_entity_poly.pdbx_seq_one_letter_code
_entity_poly.pdbx_strand_id
1 'polypeptide(L)'
;MNNLHFSKCLIWGSFVLFLVGYYFANHQYSNIFGIIYILFTIIQVFMILNNCVKRPLQFILTIISTVFILLCSLNTQIQHDLSLFLICAGILFIGNLSTSLAYNPFIGIRIFSTRNDPKNWQATHQLLALLSIPISCGILLFCTIFNGNIIVPSALIIWVVFPIIYSVWIYPKKLL
;
A
#
# COMPACT_ATOMS: atom_id res chain seq x y z
N MET A 1 -17.87 8.01 10.77
CA MET A 1 -17.89 8.55 9.38
C MET A 1 -16.82 9.62 9.09
N ASN A 2 -16.19 10.28 10.09
CA ASN A 2 -15.13 11.29 9.83
C ASN A 2 -13.76 10.74 9.36
N ASN A 3 -13.45 9.44 9.55
CA ASN A 3 -12.15 8.88 9.16
C ASN A 3 -11.97 8.72 7.63
N LEU A 4 -13.05 8.63 6.86
CA LEU A 4 -12.97 8.34 5.42
C LEU A 4 -12.47 9.54 4.61
N HIS A 5 -12.79 10.76 5.05
CA HIS A 5 -12.34 11.98 4.38
C HIS A 5 -10.86 12.23 4.63
N PHE A 6 -10.41 12.01 5.88
CA PHE A 6 -8.99 12.09 6.24
C PHE A 6 -8.15 11.05 5.49
N SER A 7 -8.64 9.81 5.38
CA SER A 7 -7.92 8.77 4.61
C SER A 7 -7.84 9.11 3.12
N LYS A 8 -8.89 9.71 2.54
CA LYS A 8 -8.86 10.15 1.14
C LYS A 8 -7.88 11.29 0.91
N CYS A 9 -7.85 12.28 1.80
CA CYS A 9 -6.87 13.38 1.74
C CYS A 9 -5.43 12.87 1.89
N LEU A 10 -5.18 11.91 2.78
CA LEU A 10 -3.86 11.32 2.97
C LEU A 10 -3.40 10.54 1.73
N ILE A 11 -4.30 9.79 1.11
CA ILE A 11 -4.03 9.08 -0.16
C ILE A 11 -3.75 10.07 -1.29
N TRP A 12 -4.58 11.11 -1.46
CA TRP A 12 -4.36 12.15 -2.48
C TRP A 12 -3.02 12.88 -2.26
N GLY A 13 -2.75 13.30 -1.02
CA GLY A 13 -1.55 14.05 -0.67
C GLY A 13 -0.27 13.25 -0.89
N SER A 14 -0.23 12.00 -0.43
CA SER A 14 0.92 11.11 -0.63
C SER A 14 1.16 10.79 -2.11
N PHE A 15 0.09 10.63 -2.88
CA PHE A 15 0.17 10.34 -4.30
C PHE A 15 0.63 11.54 -5.14
N VAL A 16 0.14 12.75 -4.84
CA VAL A 16 0.63 13.98 -5.49
C VAL A 16 2.09 14.22 -5.17
N LEU A 17 2.49 14.05 -3.90
CA LEU A 17 3.89 14.12 -3.49
C LEU A 17 4.74 13.12 -4.26
N PHE A 18 4.25 11.90 -4.48
CA PHE A 18 4.93 10.91 -5.29
C PHE A 18 5.06 11.32 -6.76
N LEU A 19 3.99 11.81 -7.41
CA LEU A 19 4.07 12.27 -8.80
C LEU A 19 5.04 13.44 -8.98
N VAL A 20 5.04 14.39 -8.03
CA VAL A 20 5.99 15.51 -8.01
C VAL A 20 7.41 14.99 -7.81
N GLY A 21 7.64 14.11 -6.83
CA GLY A 21 8.95 13.51 -6.58
C GLY A 21 9.46 12.70 -7.77
N TYR A 22 8.59 11.93 -8.42
CA TYR A 22 8.90 11.17 -9.64
C TYR A 22 9.31 12.08 -10.80
N TYR A 23 8.61 13.20 -10.99
CA TYR A 23 8.95 14.19 -12.02
C TYR A 23 10.37 14.75 -11.81
N PHE A 24 10.78 14.98 -10.57
CA PHE A 24 12.15 15.44 -10.25
C PHE A 24 13.19 14.32 -10.35
N ALA A 25 12.82 13.06 -10.07
CA ALA A 25 13.71 11.90 -10.07
C ALA A 25 13.75 11.14 -11.42
N ASN A 26 13.24 11.74 -12.50
CA ASN A 26 12.95 11.10 -13.78
C ASN A 26 14.16 10.37 -14.43
N HIS A 27 15.40 10.65 -14.00
CA HIS A 27 16.61 9.97 -14.45
C HIS A 27 16.80 8.55 -13.88
N GLN A 28 16.20 8.20 -12.73
CA GLN A 28 16.42 6.90 -12.06
C GLN A 28 15.40 5.82 -12.46
N TYR A 29 14.19 6.20 -12.91
CA TYR A 29 13.07 5.26 -13.10
C TYR A 29 12.50 5.24 -14.51
N SER A 30 13.18 5.82 -15.51
CA SER A 30 12.67 6.02 -16.88
C SER A 30 12.45 4.74 -17.71
N ASN A 31 12.40 3.57 -17.06
CA ASN A 31 12.18 2.30 -17.72
C ASN A 31 10.68 2.14 -18.03
N ILE A 32 10.35 1.64 -19.23
CA ILE A 32 8.95 1.48 -19.70
C ILE A 32 8.10 0.71 -18.69
N PHE A 33 8.67 -0.28 -18.00
CA PHE A 33 8.00 -1.06 -16.97
C PHE A 33 7.62 -0.24 -15.72
N GLY A 34 8.48 0.68 -15.27
CA GLY A 34 8.20 1.57 -14.14
C GLY A 34 7.04 2.53 -14.45
N ILE A 35 7.01 3.06 -15.67
CA ILE A 35 5.92 3.92 -16.16
C ILE A 35 4.59 3.15 -16.16
N ILE A 36 4.59 1.91 -16.66
CA ILE A 36 3.39 1.06 -16.66
C ILE A 36 2.91 0.79 -15.22
N TYR A 37 3.81 0.50 -14.28
CA TYR A 37 3.43 0.33 -12.88
C TYR A 37 2.83 1.60 -12.29
N ILE A 38 3.44 2.76 -12.54
CA ILE A 38 2.93 4.04 -12.06
C ILE A 38 1.53 4.28 -12.62
N LEU A 39 1.28 3.98 -13.90
CA LEU A 39 -0.05 4.04 -14.50
C LEU A 39 -1.05 3.15 -13.76
N PHE A 40 -0.68 1.90 -13.44
CA PHE A 40 -1.53 1.01 -12.64
C PHE A 40 -1.82 1.59 -11.24
N THR A 41 -0.82 2.16 -10.56
CA THR A 41 -1.03 2.80 -9.25
C THR A 41 -1.91 4.04 -9.34
N ILE A 42 -1.78 4.85 -10.40
CA ILE A 42 -2.65 6.00 -10.67
C ILE A 42 -4.11 5.54 -10.77
N ILE A 43 -4.36 4.50 -11.55
CA ILE A 43 -5.72 3.94 -11.73
C ILE A 43 -6.26 3.43 -10.38
N GLN A 44 -5.46 2.73 -9.57
CA GLN A 44 -5.87 2.23 -8.27
C GLN A 44 -6.22 3.37 -7.29
N VAL A 45 -5.38 4.40 -7.21
CA VAL A 45 -5.64 5.58 -6.36
C VAL A 45 -6.93 6.25 -6.78
N PHE A 46 -7.14 6.45 -8.08
CA PHE A 46 -8.39 7.01 -8.61
C PHE A 46 -9.62 6.17 -8.24
N MET A 47 -9.55 4.85 -8.38
CA MET A 47 -10.64 3.94 -8.01
C MET A 47 -11.00 4.00 -6.53
N ILE A 48 -10.01 4.16 -5.63
CA ILE A 48 -10.24 4.24 -4.18
C ILE A 48 -10.88 5.58 -3.80
N LEU A 49 -10.47 6.67 -4.45
CA LEU A 49 -10.99 8.00 -4.17
C LEU A 49 -12.43 8.17 -4.65
N ASN A 50 -12.73 7.66 -5.85
CA ASN A 50 -14.00 7.90 -6.49
C ASN A 50 -15.16 7.11 -5.84
N ASN A 51 -14.90 6.12 -4.97
CA ASN A 51 -15.89 5.23 -4.35
C ASN A 51 -16.88 4.52 -5.32
N CYS A 52 -16.88 4.85 -6.61
CA CYS A 52 -17.79 4.34 -7.63
C CYS A 52 -17.48 2.89 -8.03
N VAL A 53 -16.31 2.38 -7.66
CA VAL A 53 -15.82 1.10 -8.18
C VAL A 53 -15.93 -0.01 -7.13
N LYS A 54 -16.48 -1.15 -7.56
CA LYS A 54 -16.64 -2.34 -6.71
C LYS A 54 -15.26 -2.86 -6.28
N ARG A 55 -15.10 -3.13 -4.98
CA ARG A 55 -13.90 -3.78 -4.37
C ARG A 55 -13.28 -4.94 -5.19
N PRO A 56 -14.04 -5.86 -5.81
CA PRO A 56 -13.45 -6.93 -6.64
C PRO A 56 -12.62 -6.42 -7.83
N LEU A 57 -13.02 -5.32 -8.47
CA LEU A 57 -12.27 -4.75 -9.60
C LEU A 57 -10.91 -4.21 -9.14
N GLN A 58 -10.86 -3.57 -7.97
CA GLN A 58 -9.62 -3.08 -7.37
C GLN A 58 -8.67 -4.25 -7.10
N PHE A 59 -9.18 -5.34 -6.53
CA PHE A 59 -8.39 -6.53 -6.23
C PHE A 59 -7.85 -7.19 -7.50
N ILE A 60 -8.66 -7.36 -8.55
CA ILE A 60 -8.22 -7.89 -9.85
C ILE A 60 -7.11 -7.03 -10.44
N LEU A 61 -7.28 -5.70 -10.43
CA LEU A 61 -6.27 -4.78 -10.95
C LEU A 61 -4.94 -4.90 -10.19
N THR A 62 -5.00 -5.09 -8.86
CA THR A 62 -3.80 -5.29 -8.03
C THR A 62 -3.08 -6.58 -8.38
N ILE A 63 -3.81 -7.70 -8.55
CA ILE A 63 -3.25 -8.97 -9.00
C ILE A 63 -2.54 -8.78 -10.34
N ILE A 64 -3.22 -8.21 -11.33
CA ILE A 64 -2.66 -7.99 -12.67
C ILE A 64 -1.36 -7.18 -12.59
N SER A 65 -1.36 -6.06 -11.84
CA SER A 65 -0.17 -5.21 -11.70
C SER A 65 1.01 -5.95 -11.05
N THR A 66 0.73 -6.79 -10.04
CA THR A 66 1.77 -7.54 -9.32
C THR A 66 2.34 -8.68 -10.14
N VAL A 67 1.49 -9.43 -10.84
CA VAL A 67 1.89 -10.52 -11.72
C VAL A 67 2.68 -9.97 -12.91
N PHE A 68 2.28 -8.82 -13.46
CA PHE A 68 3.00 -8.15 -14.53
C PHE A 68 4.44 -7.80 -14.10
N ILE A 69 4.63 -7.13 -12.96
CA ILE A 69 5.97 -6.80 -12.46
C ILE A 69 6.77 -8.06 -12.14
N LEU A 70 6.15 -9.07 -11.54
CA LEU A 70 6.82 -10.34 -11.25
C LEU A 70 7.34 -10.99 -12.53
N LEU A 71 6.51 -11.09 -13.56
CA LEU A 71 6.90 -11.65 -14.87
C LEU A 71 8.02 -10.83 -15.51
N CYS A 72 7.95 -9.50 -15.46
CA CYS A 72 9.01 -8.62 -15.94
C CYS A 72 10.32 -8.87 -15.18
N SER A 73 10.26 -8.99 -13.85
CA SER A 73 11.43 -9.25 -13.00
C SER A 73 12.09 -10.60 -13.26
N LEU A 74 11.33 -11.61 -13.67
CA LEU A 74 11.85 -12.95 -13.98
C LEU A 74 12.47 -13.03 -15.38
N ASN A 75 11.96 -12.25 -16.33
CA ASN A 75 12.40 -12.29 -17.73
C ASN A 75 13.67 -11.47 -17.99
N THR A 76 13.97 -10.50 -17.11
CA THR A 76 15.12 -9.62 -17.29
C THR A 76 16.22 -9.96 -16.28
N GLN A 77 17.47 -10.15 -16.73
CA GLN A 77 18.68 -10.11 -15.88
C GLN A 77 18.94 -8.69 -15.28
N ILE A 78 17.93 -7.82 -15.25
CA ILE A 78 18.03 -6.37 -15.14
C ILE A 78 17.76 -5.91 -13.71
N GLN A 79 18.85 -5.40 -13.12
CA GLN A 79 19.02 -4.19 -12.30
C GLN A 79 18.09 -3.97 -11.09
N HIS A 80 18.73 -3.59 -9.98
CA HIS A 80 18.17 -3.17 -8.69
C HIS A 80 16.87 -2.34 -8.77
N ASP A 81 16.65 -1.58 -9.84
CA ASP A 81 15.51 -0.69 -10.01
C ASP A 81 14.15 -1.42 -10.06
N LEU A 82 14.07 -2.62 -10.66
CA LEU A 82 12.80 -3.38 -10.71
C LEU A 82 12.43 -4.01 -9.35
N SER A 83 13.41 -4.26 -8.50
CA SER A 83 13.20 -4.89 -7.19
C SER A 83 12.38 -4.01 -6.24
N LEU A 84 12.56 -2.68 -6.31
CA LEU A 84 11.78 -1.72 -5.53
C LEU A 84 10.31 -1.73 -5.95
N PHE A 85 10.04 -1.76 -7.26
CA PHE A 85 8.68 -1.85 -7.79
C PHE A 85 8.00 -3.17 -7.38
N LEU A 86 8.74 -4.28 -7.33
CA LEU A 86 8.22 -5.56 -6.87
C LEU A 86 7.82 -5.51 -5.38
N ILE A 87 8.64 -4.90 -4.53
CA ILE A 87 8.34 -4.71 -3.11
C ILE A 87 7.08 -3.85 -2.94
N CYS A 88 7.01 -2.71 -3.62
CA CYS A 88 5.84 -1.82 -3.58
C CYS A 88 4.56 -2.50 -4.10
N ALA A 89 4.67 -3.31 -5.15
CA ALA A 89 3.57 -4.13 -5.65
C ALA A 89 3.11 -5.16 -4.61
N GLY A 90 4.05 -5.85 -3.93
CA GLY A 90 3.75 -6.77 -2.84
C GLY A 90 3.02 -6.11 -1.67
N ILE A 91 3.44 -4.92 -1.25
CA ILE A 91 2.78 -4.13 -0.20
C ILE A 91 1.34 -3.79 -0.59
N LEU A 92 1.12 -3.33 -1.83
CA LEU A 92 -0.23 -3.04 -2.33
C LEU A 92 -1.09 -4.30 -2.42
N PHE A 93 -0.52 -5.42 -2.86
CA PHE A 93 -1.24 -6.69 -2.97
C PHE A 93 -1.70 -7.19 -1.59
N ILE A 94 -0.79 -7.27 -0.62
CA ILE A 94 -1.11 -7.71 0.74
C ILE A 94 -2.12 -6.75 1.39
N GLY A 95 -1.94 -5.44 1.21
CA GLY A 95 -2.89 -4.44 1.68
C GLY A 95 -4.29 -4.69 1.12
N ASN A 96 -4.44 -4.84 -0.19
CA ASN A 96 -5.76 -5.09 -0.79
C ASN A 96 -6.35 -6.45 -0.42
N LEU A 97 -5.52 -7.50 -0.38
CA LEU A 97 -5.91 -8.84 0.07
C LEU A 97 -6.54 -8.78 1.47
N SER A 98 -5.95 -7.99 2.37
CA SER A 98 -6.43 -7.85 3.74
C SER A 98 -7.86 -7.31 3.86
N THR A 99 -8.34 -6.54 2.88
CA THR A 99 -9.71 -5.99 2.87
C THR A 99 -10.74 -6.90 2.21
N SER A 100 -10.28 -7.85 1.40
CA SER A 100 -11.11 -8.83 0.70
C SER A 100 -11.45 -10.03 1.60
N LEU A 101 -10.58 -10.32 2.57
CA LEU A 101 -10.76 -11.40 3.52
C LEU A 101 -11.92 -11.11 4.47
N ALA A 102 -12.81 -12.09 4.63
CA ALA A 102 -13.78 -12.09 5.71
C ALA A 102 -13.06 -12.25 7.06
N TYR A 103 -13.72 -11.81 8.14
CA TYR A 103 -13.17 -11.94 9.48
C TYR A 103 -12.72 -13.38 9.75
N ASN A 104 -11.44 -13.53 10.06
CA ASN A 104 -10.88 -14.80 10.46
C ASN A 104 -9.83 -14.57 11.57
N PRO A 105 -10.04 -15.12 12.79
CA PRO A 105 -9.10 -14.94 13.90
C PRO A 105 -7.73 -15.62 13.64
N PHE A 106 -7.65 -16.46 12.62
CA PHE A 106 -6.45 -17.15 12.17
C PHE A 106 -5.84 -16.54 10.90
N ILE A 107 -6.25 -15.36 10.41
CA ILE A 107 -5.59 -14.75 9.23
C ILE A 107 -5.34 -13.26 9.49
N GLY A 108 -4.20 -12.76 8.98
CA GLY A 108 -3.81 -11.35 9.08
C GLY A 108 -3.07 -10.98 10.36
N ILE A 109 -3.23 -9.74 10.83
CA ILE A 109 -2.62 -9.21 12.05
C ILE A 109 -3.31 -9.83 13.26
N ARG A 110 -2.65 -10.79 13.89
CA ARG A 110 -3.16 -11.52 15.06
C ARG A 110 -2.60 -10.94 16.35
N ILE A 111 -3.38 -10.09 16.98
CA ILE A 111 -3.13 -9.57 18.33
C ILE A 111 -4.38 -9.78 19.18
N PHE A 112 -4.24 -9.74 20.50
CA PHE A 112 -5.36 -9.95 21.44
C PHE A 112 -6.56 -9.06 21.10
N SER A 113 -6.29 -7.82 20.67
CA SER A 113 -7.31 -6.83 20.31
C SER A 113 -8.08 -7.18 19.03
N THR A 114 -7.43 -7.75 18.01
CA THR A 114 -8.07 -8.14 16.73
C THR A 114 -8.70 -9.53 16.78
N ARG A 115 -8.29 -10.40 17.70
CA ARG A 115 -8.84 -11.75 17.84
C ARG A 115 -10.21 -11.77 18.53
N ASN A 116 -10.46 -10.80 19.41
CA ASN A 116 -11.65 -10.78 20.25
C ASN A 116 -12.79 -9.91 19.67
N ASP A 117 -12.48 -8.97 18.77
CA ASP A 117 -13.48 -8.09 18.15
C ASP A 117 -13.38 -8.13 16.61
N PRO A 118 -14.41 -8.66 15.90
CA PRO A 118 -14.43 -8.71 14.44
C PRO A 118 -14.43 -7.31 13.80
N LYS A 119 -15.01 -6.30 14.46
CA LYS A 119 -15.02 -4.92 13.96
C LYS A 119 -13.63 -4.29 14.05
N ASN A 120 -12.89 -4.59 15.12
CA ASN A 120 -11.50 -4.16 15.27
C ASN A 120 -10.58 -4.81 14.23
N TRP A 121 -10.74 -6.13 14.03
CA TRP A 121 -10.03 -6.85 12.98
C TRP A 121 -10.26 -6.20 11.62
N GLN A 122 -11.52 -5.94 11.26
CA GLN A 122 -11.86 -5.37 9.97
C GLN A 122 -11.30 -3.94 9.82
N ALA A 123 -11.39 -3.10 10.86
CA ALA A 123 -10.86 -1.75 10.84
C ALA A 123 -9.33 -1.72 10.72
N THR A 124 -8.64 -2.65 11.38
CA THR A 124 -7.17 -2.76 11.37
C THR A 124 -6.65 -3.15 9.98
N HIS A 125 -7.28 -4.12 9.33
CA HIS A 125 -6.89 -4.55 7.98
C HIS A 125 -7.30 -3.52 6.91
N GLN A 126 -8.41 -2.82 7.09
CA GLN A 126 -8.73 -1.65 6.27
C GLN A 126 -7.67 -0.55 6.40
N LEU A 127 -7.18 -0.28 7.61
CA LEU A 127 -6.12 0.69 7.82
C LEU A 127 -4.80 0.25 7.16
N LEU A 128 -4.43 -1.03 7.27
CA LEU A 128 -3.25 -1.60 6.60
C LEU A 128 -3.31 -1.39 5.07
N ALA A 129 -4.49 -1.57 4.48
CA ALA A 129 -4.73 -1.34 3.06
C ALA A 129 -4.70 0.14 2.67
N LEU A 130 -5.21 1.03 3.52
CA LEU A 130 -5.13 2.47 3.28
C LEU A 130 -3.70 2.99 3.41
N LEU A 131 -2.86 2.36 4.25
CA LEU A 131 -1.46 2.69 4.44
C LEU A 131 -0.54 2.12 3.36
N SER A 132 -0.93 1.06 2.65
CA SER A 132 -0.08 0.44 1.64
C SER A 132 0.27 1.42 0.51
N ILE A 133 -0.67 2.27 0.09
CA ILE A 133 -0.46 3.30 -0.94
C ILE A 133 0.55 4.37 -0.51
N PRO A 134 0.33 5.13 0.59
CA PRO A 134 1.25 6.18 1.00
C PRO A 134 2.64 5.62 1.31
N ILE A 135 2.73 4.37 1.80
CA ILE A 135 4.01 3.72 2.09
C ILE A 135 4.72 3.30 0.81
N SER A 136 4.05 2.68 -0.15
CA SER A 136 4.64 2.36 -1.46
C SER A 136 5.11 3.63 -2.19
N CYS A 137 4.29 4.69 -2.18
CA CYS A 137 4.67 6.01 -2.69
C CYS A 137 5.88 6.59 -1.96
N GLY A 138 5.89 6.51 -0.63
CA GLY A 138 6.99 6.97 0.22
C GLY A 138 8.30 6.22 -0.05
N ILE A 139 8.27 4.90 -0.18
CA ILE A 139 9.45 4.09 -0.51
C ILE A 139 10.05 4.55 -1.83
N LEU A 140 9.24 4.65 -2.89
CA LEU A 140 9.73 5.07 -4.20
C LEU A 140 10.28 6.50 -4.17
N LEU A 141 9.65 7.42 -3.44
CA LEU A 141 10.15 8.79 -3.33
C LEU A 141 11.45 8.85 -2.53
N PHE A 142 11.48 8.30 -1.31
CA PHE A 142 12.64 8.44 -0.44
C PHE A 142 13.85 7.66 -0.96
N CYS A 143 13.67 6.53 -1.64
CA CYS A 143 14.78 5.80 -2.27
C CYS A 143 15.49 6.59 -3.40
N THR A 144 14.88 7.66 -3.91
CA THR A 144 15.58 8.55 -4.88
C THR A 144 16.61 9.46 -4.23
N ILE A 145 16.41 9.78 -2.94
CA ILE A 145 17.19 10.77 -2.20
C ILE A 145 18.12 10.09 -1.19
N PHE A 146 17.68 8.99 -0.58
CA PHE A 146 18.36 8.29 0.50
C PHE A 146 18.65 6.83 0.14
N ASN A 147 19.43 6.14 0.97
CA ASN A 147 19.79 4.74 0.77
C ASN A 147 18.59 3.79 1.01
N GLY A 148 18.21 3.05 -0.03
CA GLY A 148 17.10 2.09 0.01
C GLY A 148 17.24 0.98 1.05
N ASN A 149 18.47 0.63 1.46
CA ASN A 149 18.71 -0.39 2.48
C ASN A 149 18.18 0.00 3.87
N ILE A 150 17.97 1.29 4.13
CA ILE A 150 17.44 1.80 5.41
C ILE A 150 15.94 2.12 5.26
N ILE A 151 15.56 2.69 4.11
CA ILE A 151 14.20 3.16 3.86
C ILE A 151 13.22 2.00 3.73
N VAL A 152 13.57 0.97 2.96
CA VAL A 152 12.66 -0.15 2.71
C VAL A 152 12.30 -0.88 4.02
N PRO A 153 13.27 -1.28 4.87
CA PRO A 153 12.94 -1.91 6.15
C PRO A 153 12.16 -0.98 7.09
N SER A 154 12.55 0.29 7.19
CA SER A 154 11.86 1.24 8.09
C SER A 154 10.41 1.49 7.66
N ALA A 155 10.16 1.63 6.36
CA ALA A 155 8.82 1.77 5.79
C ALA A 155 7.95 0.52 6.05
N LEU A 156 8.50 -0.68 5.89
CA LEU A 156 7.81 -1.94 6.20
C LEU A 156 7.47 -2.06 7.69
N ILE A 157 8.38 -1.66 8.57
CA ILE A 157 8.12 -1.63 10.02
C ILE A 157 6.96 -0.68 10.33
N ILE A 158 7.00 0.54 9.80
CA ILE A 158 5.92 1.53 10.00
C ILE A 158 4.59 0.98 9.48
N TRP A 159 4.60 0.34 8.31
CA TRP A 159 3.39 -0.23 7.69
C TRP A 159 2.70 -1.27 8.57
N VAL A 160 3.46 -2.10 9.29
CA VAL A 160 2.91 -3.16 10.15
C VAL A 160 2.62 -2.65 11.56
N VAL A 161 3.50 -1.83 12.12
CA VAL A 161 3.39 -1.34 13.50
C VAL A 161 2.24 -0.34 13.65
N PHE A 162 1.99 0.51 12.66
CA PHE A 162 0.96 1.53 12.77
C PHE A 162 -0.47 0.95 12.91
N PRO A 163 -0.89 -0.06 12.11
CA PRO A 163 -2.14 -0.78 12.35
C PRO A 163 -2.20 -1.50 13.71
N ILE A 164 -1.09 -2.02 14.21
CA ILE A 164 -1.03 -2.66 15.53
C ILE A 164 -1.32 -1.63 16.63
N ILE A 165 -0.66 -0.47 16.60
CA ILE A 165 -0.89 0.64 17.55
C ILE A 165 -2.35 1.09 17.47
N TYR A 166 -2.89 1.26 16.25
CA TYR A 166 -4.28 1.63 16.06
C TYR A 166 -5.22 0.64 16.74
N SER A 167 -5.00 -0.66 16.56
CA SER A 167 -5.86 -1.70 17.11
C SER A 167 -5.79 -1.80 18.64
N VAL A 168 -4.62 -1.58 19.24
CA VAL A 168 -4.42 -1.74 20.70
C VAL A 168 -4.78 -0.47 21.48
N TRP A 169 -4.50 0.71 20.96
CA TRP A 169 -4.64 1.96 21.70
C TRP A 169 -5.75 2.89 21.21
N ILE A 170 -6.00 2.93 19.90
CA ILE A 170 -6.91 3.92 19.31
C ILE A 170 -8.32 3.37 19.18
N TYR A 171 -8.45 2.12 18.72
CA TYR A 171 -9.73 1.47 18.53
C TYR A 171 -10.55 1.29 19.83
N PRO A 172 -10.01 0.75 20.94
CA PRO A 172 -10.79 0.58 22.16
C PRO A 172 -11.26 1.90 22.78
N LYS A 173 -10.50 2.99 22.61
CA LYS A 173 -10.91 4.35 23.06
C LYS A 173 -12.07 4.94 22.25
N LYS A 174 -12.44 4.32 21.13
CA LYS A 174 -13.53 4.77 20.26
C LYS A 174 -14.87 4.10 20.59
N LEU A 175 -14.82 3.04 21.39
CA LEU A 175 -15.99 2.27 21.87
C LEU A 175 -16.40 2.64 23.30
N LEU A 176 -15.51 3.30 24.04
CA LEU A 176 -15.80 4.01 25.29
C LEU A 176 -16.32 5.42 24.98
#